data_AF-A0A0K6IHT0-F1
#
_entry.id   AF-A0A0K6IHT0-F1
#
_cell.length_a   1.000
_cell.length_b   1.000
_cell.length_c   1.000
_cell.angle_alpha   90.00
_cell.angle_beta   90.00
_cell.angle_gamma   90.00
#
_symmetry.space_group_name_H-M   'P 1'
#
loop_
_entity.id
_entity.type
_entity.pdbx_description
1 polymer ?
#
loop_
_entity_poly.entity_id
_entity_poly.type
_entity_poly.pdbx_seq_one_letter_code
_entity_poly.pdbx_strand_id
1 'polypeptide(L)' 'ETAKANGLIAYDYLVKLFEELPKREKGVDLDDLLPWNIKLTH' A
#
# COMPACT_ATOMS: atom_id res chain seq x y z
N GLU A 1 8.48 10.67 5.79
CA GLU A 1 8.97 10.16 7.09
C GLU A 1 8.33 8.80 7.49
N THR A 2 7.02 8.56 7.31
CA THR A 2 6.34 7.34 7.84
C THR A 2 6.64 6.00 7.12
N ALA A 3 6.80 5.97 5.79
CA ALA A 3 7.06 4.71 5.05
C ALA A 3 8.46 4.13 5.33
N LYS A 4 9.45 5.01 5.55
CA LYS A 4 10.85 4.63 5.80
C LYS A 4 11.04 4.01 7.19
N ALA A 5 10.23 4.40 8.17
CA ALA A 5 10.26 3.87 9.53
C ALA A 5 9.73 2.41 9.62
N ASN A 6 8.93 1.96 8.64
CA ASN A 6 8.35 0.61 8.60
C ASN A 6 9.19 -0.39 7.78
N GLY A 7 10.39 -0.01 7.32
CA GLY A 7 11.21 -0.86 6.45
C GLY A 7 10.65 -1.03 5.03
N LEU A 8 9.63 -0.26 4.66
CA LEU A 8 9.05 -0.29 3.32
C LEU A 8 9.84 0.67 2.41
N ILE A 9 10.24 0.16 1.26
CA ILE A 9 10.70 1.01 0.17
C ILE A 9 9.47 1.78 -0.32
N ALA A 10 9.49 3.11 -0.17
CA ALA A 10 8.35 3.96 -0.53
C ALA A 10 7.91 3.77 -1.99
N TYR A 11 8.86 3.43 -2.86
CA TYR A 11 8.60 3.09 -4.25
C TYR A 11 7.73 1.82 -4.37
N ASP A 12 8.10 0.71 -3.75
CA ASP A 12 7.37 -0.57 -3.84
C ASP A 12 5.95 -0.44 -3.26
N TYR A 13 5.82 0.32 -2.17
CA TYR A 13 4.51 0.67 -1.61
C TYR A 13 3.62 1.40 -2.62
N LEU A 14 4.15 2.45 -3.26
CA LEU A 14 3.39 3.23 -4.23
C LEU A 14 3.04 2.42 -5.48
N VAL A 15 3.97 1.58 -5.96
CA VAL A 15 3.71 0.67 -7.09
C VAL A 15 2.54 -0.26 -6.75
N LYS A 16 2.63 -0.96 -5.60
CA LYS A 16 1.57 -1.89 -5.18
C LYS A 16 0.23 -1.17 -4.96
N LEU A 17 0.27 0.02 -4.37
CA LEU A 17 -0.92 0.85 -4.16
C LEU A 17 -1.59 1.20 -5.50
N PHE A 18 -0.82 1.66 -6.49
CA PHE A 18 -1.37 2.03 -7.80
C PHE A 18 -1.81 0.82 -8.64
N GLU A 19 -1.28 -0.38 -8.39
CA GLU A 19 -1.78 -1.61 -9.00
C GLU A 19 -3.11 -2.08 -8.40
N GLU A 20 -3.31 -1.92 -7.09
CA GLU A 20 -4.50 -2.41 -6.39
C GLU A 20 -5.67 -1.42 -6.41
N LEU A 21 -5.42 -0.11 -6.34
CA LEU A 21 -6.45 0.93 -6.39
C LEU A 21 -7.44 0.81 -7.57
N PRO A 22 -7.01 0.61 -8.83
CA PRO A 22 -7.94 0.51 -9.96
C PRO A 22 -8.75 -0.79 -9.96
N LYS A 23 -8.34 -1.82 -9.21
CA LYS A 23 -9.07 -3.10 -9.10
C LYS A 23 -10.19 -3.04 -8.06
N ARG A 24 -10.25 -1.97 -7.26
CA ARG A 24 -11.23 -1.84 -6.18
C ARG A 24 -12.53 -1.21 -6.63
N GLU A 25 -13.60 -1.66 -5.98
CA GLU A 25 -14.89 -1.00 -6.08
C GLU A 25 -14.88 0.33 -5.33
N LYS A 26 -15.65 1.30 -5.84
CA LYS A 26 -15.74 2.62 -5.23
C LYS A 26 -16.43 2.52 -3.87
N GLY A 27 -15.82 3.13 -2.86
CA GLY A 27 -16.35 3.17 -1.49
C GLY A 27 -15.91 2.02 -0.60
N VAL A 28 -15.06 1.12 -1.09
CA VAL A 28 -14.40 0.10 -0.27
C VAL A 28 -13.29 0.74 0.56
N ASP A 29 -13.17 0.30 1.81
CA ASP A 29 -12.13 0.71 2.73
C ASP A 29 -10.72 0.41 2.16
N LEU A 30 -9.76 1.28 2.47
CA LEU A 30 -8.36 1.16 2.05
C LEU A 30 -7.45 0.74 3.21
N ASP A 31 -8.01 0.37 4.36
CA ASP A 31 -7.27 0.00 5.57
C ASP A 31 -6.19 -1.05 5.33
N ASP A 32 -6.43 -2.04 4.47
CA ASP A 32 -5.46 -3.08 4.12
C ASP A 32 -4.36 -2.63 3.14
N LEU A 33 -4.56 -1.49 2.46
CA LEU A 33 -3.52 -0.84 1.65
C LEU A 33 -2.70 0.18 2.44
N LEU A 34 -3.00 0.40 3.73
CA LEU A 34 -2.22 1.34 4.53
C LEU A 34 -0.79 0.83 4.75
N PRO A 35 0.20 1.74 4.93
CA PRO A 35 1.62 1.39 5.04
C PRO A 35 2.00 0.47 6.20
N TRP A 36 1.09 0.19 7.13
CA TRP A 36 1.29 -0.74 8.25
C TRP A 36 0.53 -2.06 8.10
N ASN A 37 -0.44 -2.13 7.19
CA ASN A 37 -1.29 -3.31 6.96
C ASN A 37 -0.95 -4.02 5.63
N ILE A 38 -0.42 -3.28 4.66
CA ILE A 38 -0.07 -3.81 3.35
C ILE A 38 1.08 -4.83 3.46
N LYS A 39 0.87 -6.02 2.90
CA LYS A 39 1.90 -7.05 2.82
C LYS A 39 2.62 -6.94 1.48
N LEU A 40 3.83 -6.37 1.49
CA LEU A 40 4.74 -6.43 0.36
C LEU A 40 5.47 -7.79 0.42
N THR A 41 5.01 -8.77 -0.35
CA THR A 41 5.78 -10.00 -0.59
C THR A 41 6.93 -9.66 -1.53
N HIS A 42 8.16 -9.81 -1.06
CA HIS A 42 9.35 -9.91 -1.92
C HIS A 42 9.38 -11.26 -2.63
#